data_AF-A0A3B9X4M6-F1
#
_entry.id   AF-A0A3B9X4M6-F1
#
_cell.length_a   1.000
_cell.length_b   1.000
_cell.length_c   1.000
_cell.angle_alpha   90.00
_cell.angle_beta   90.00
_cell.angle_gamma   90.00
#
_symmetry.space_group_name_H-M   'P 1'
#
loop_
_entity.id
_entity.type
_entity.pdbx_description
1 polymer ?
#
loop_
_entity_poly.entity_id
_entity_poly.type
_entity_poly.pdbx_seq_one_letter_code
_entity_poly.pdbx_strand_id
1 'polypeptide(L)' 'MKKSLGINVLSLFILSFPLLTQAQLEALPLTVDDLMALDSVSNPQLSPDGEWVAYVVRSRDMEEDKSNSQIFMVASAGS' A
#
# COMPACT_ATOMS: atom_id res chain seq x y z
N MET A 1 10.21 -45.46 45.49
CA MET A 1 10.38 -44.00 45.25
C MET A 1 10.84 -43.81 43.81
N LYS A 2 10.45 -42.70 43.14
CA LYS A 2 10.67 -42.31 41.72
C LYS A 2 9.38 -42.29 40.85
N LYS A 3 8.35 -41.58 41.33
CA LYS A 3 7.28 -41.03 40.49
C LYS A 3 7.60 -39.54 40.25
N SER A 4 8.40 -39.19 39.24
CA SER A 4 8.52 -37.77 38.84
C SER A 4 8.79 -37.54 37.36
N LEU A 5 8.67 -38.57 36.51
CA LEU A 5 9.06 -38.45 35.10
C LEU A 5 7.95 -37.89 34.20
N GLY A 6 6.68 -37.93 34.64
CA GLY A 6 5.53 -37.47 33.84
C GLY A 6 5.27 -35.96 33.88
N ILE A 7 5.79 -35.23 34.88
CA ILE A 7 5.53 -33.79 35.05
C ILE A 7 6.45 -32.95 34.14
N ASN A 8 7.68 -33.40 33.90
CA ASN A 8 8.66 -32.66 33.09
C ASN A 8 8.34 -32.64 31.58
N VAL A 9 7.61 -33.63 31.06
CA VAL A 9 7.24 -33.68 29.63
C VAL A 9 6.04 -32.76 29.35
N LEU A 10 5.11 -32.63 30.30
CA LEU A 10 3.95 -31.74 30.17
C LEU A 10 4.34 -30.26 30.32
N SER A 11 5.38 -29.95 31.10
CA SER A 11 5.97 -28.60 31.18
C SER A 11 6.70 -28.18 29.90
N LEU A 12 7.16 -29.11 29.06
CA LEU A 12 7.94 -28.79 27.86
C LEU A 12 7.05 -28.47 26.64
N PHE A 13 5.77 -28.83 26.68
CA PHE A 13 4.82 -28.59 25.57
C PHE A 13 4.09 -27.25 25.67
N ILE A 14 4.06 -26.63 26.86
CA ILE A 14 3.43 -25.31 27.08
C ILE A 14 4.40 -24.16 26.75
N LEU A 15 5.71 -24.43 26.68
CA LEU A 15 6.73 -23.42 26.35
C LEU A 15 6.97 -23.22 24.83
N SER A 16 6.37 -24.03 23.96
CA SER A 16 6.63 -24.00 22.51
C SER A 16 5.53 -23.32 21.66
N PHE A 17 4.52 -22.73 22.29
CA PHE A 17 3.50 -21.88 21.64
C PHE A 17 3.46 -20.55 22.43
N PRO A 18 4.09 -19.45 21.95
CA PRO A 18 3.75 -18.84 20.67
C PRO A 18 4.97 -18.22 19.93
N LEU A 19 5.33 -18.76 18.77
CA LEU A 19 6.09 -18.01 17.75
C LEU A 19 5.22 -17.82 16.50
N LEU A 20 4.02 -17.30 16.72
CA LEU A 20 3.33 -16.52 15.71
C LEU A 20 3.33 -15.08 16.22
N THR A 21 4.53 -14.53 16.44
CA THR A 21 4.69 -13.08 16.50
C THR A 21 4.32 -12.59 15.11
N GLN A 22 3.04 -12.22 14.92
CA GLN A 22 2.63 -11.47 13.74
C GLN A 22 3.55 -10.27 13.67
N ALA A 23 4.32 -10.17 12.59
CA ALA A 23 4.88 -8.91 12.17
C ALA A 23 3.68 -7.99 11.92
N GLN A 24 3.27 -7.23 12.94
CA GLN A 24 2.42 -6.07 12.73
C GLN A 24 3.28 -5.10 11.95
N LEU A 25 3.10 -5.13 10.62
CA LEU A 25 3.58 -4.07 9.76
C LEU A 25 2.92 -2.79 10.29
N GLU A 26 3.66 -1.98 11.04
CA GLU A 26 3.20 -0.66 11.44
C GLU A 26 3.02 0.14 10.15
N ALA A 27 1.78 0.23 9.68
CA ALA A 27 1.45 1.11 8.58
C ALA A 27 1.83 2.53 9.00
N LEU A 28 2.68 3.19 8.21
CA LEU A 28 3.03 4.58 8.48
C LEU A 28 1.72 5.40 8.55
N PRO A 29 1.55 6.25 9.59
CA PRO A 29 0.40 7.13 9.65
C PRO A 29 0.42 8.08 8.45
N LEU A 30 -0.70 8.18 7.75
CA LEU A 30 -0.87 9.10 6.63
C LEU A 30 -0.74 10.54 7.14
N THR A 31 0.17 11.30 6.56
CA THR A 31 0.39 12.71 6.88
C THR A 31 -0.33 13.63 5.90
N VAL A 32 -0.38 14.93 6.23
CA VAL A 32 -0.89 15.95 5.29
C VAL A 32 0.02 16.06 4.07
N ASP A 33 1.33 15.91 4.24
CA ASP A 33 2.31 15.98 3.16
C ASP A 33 2.09 14.84 2.16
N ASP A 34 1.78 13.63 2.65
CA ASP A 34 1.42 12.50 1.79
C ASP A 34 0.20 12.82 0.93
N LEU A 35 -0.84 13.41 1.53
CA LEU A 35 -2.06 13.79 0.81
C LEU A 35 -1.80 14.87 -0.25
N MET A 36 -0.88 15.78 0.05
CA MET A 36 -0.55 16.89 -0.85
C MET A 36 0.36 16.47 -2.00
N ALA A 37 1.20 15.45 -1.78
CA ALA A 37 2.05 14.81 -2.79
C ALA A 37 1.27 13.92 -3.78
N LEU A 38 -0.01 13.65 -3.53
CA LEU A 38 -0.85 12.91 -4.46
C LEU A 38 -1.16 13.74 -5.71
N ASP A 39 -0.85 13.14 -6.87
CA ASP A 39 -1.30 13.64 -8.15
C ASP A 39 -2.82 13.47 -8.32
N SER A 40 -3.47 14.46 -8.91
CA SER A 40 -4.89 14.38 -9.26
C SER A 40 -5.08 14.06 -10.73
N VAL A 41 -5.93 13.07 -11.03
CA VAL A 41 -6.30 12.67 -12.39
C VAL A 41 -7.69 13.20 -12.72
N SER A 42 -7.86 13.80 -13.90
CA SER A 42 -9.14 14.37 -14.31
C SER A 42 -9.36 14.35 -15.83
N ASN A 43 -10.60 14.64 -16.22
CA ASN A 43 -11.03 14.78 -17.61
C ASN A 43 -10.62 13.63 -18.56
N PRO A 44 -10.97 12.36 -18.25
CA PRO A 44 -10.74 11.27 -19.18
C PRO A 44 -11.61 11.42 -20.44
N GLN A 45 -11.02 11.25 -21.62
CA GLN A 45 -11.67 11.30 -22.92
C GLN A 45 -11.29 10.05 -23.72
N LEU A 46 -12.29 9.31 -24.20
CA LEU A 46 -12.11 8.16 -25.07
C LEU A 46 -12.02 8.62 -26.54
N SER A 47 -11.08 8.07 -27.31
CA SER A 47 -10.99 8.31 -28.75
C SER A 47 -12.22 7.76 -29.51
N PRO A 48 -12.57 8.30 -30.69
CA PRO A 48 -13.74 7.84 -31.44
C PRO A 48 -13.69 6.37 -31.86
N ASP A 49 -12.50 5.84 -32.11
CA ASP A 49 -12.25 4.41 -32.41
C ASP A 49 -12.20 3.53 -31.15
N GLY A 50 -12.18 4.13 -29.96
CA GLY A 50 -12.15 3.45 -28.68
C GLY A 50 -10.78 2.88 -28.27
N GLU A 51 -9.72 3.13 -29.04
CA GLU A 51 -8.39 2.54 -28.78
C GLU A 51 -7.60 3.28 -27.70
N TRP A 52 -7.89 4.56 -27.46
CA TRP A 52 -7.09 5.42 -26.59
C TRP A 52 -7.92 6.19 -25.58
N VAL A 53 -7.37 6.39 -24.39
CA VAL A 53 -7.90 7.29 -23.36
C VAL A 53 -6.88 8.39 -23.11
N ALA A 54 -7.26 9.64 -23.38
CA ALA A 54 -6.51 10.82 -22.97
C ALA A 54 -7.02 11.32 -21.62
N TYR A 55 -6.13 11.73 -20.72
CA TYR A 55 -6.49 12.24 -19.39
C TYR A 55 -5.47 13.26 -18.89
N VAL A 56 -5.89 14.10 -17.94
CA VAL A 56 -5.03 15.12 -17.33
C VAL A 56 -4.51 14.62 -16.00
N VAL A 57 -3.20 14.69 -15.79
CA VAL A 57 -2.55 14.50 -14.48
C VAL A 57 -2.02 15.85 -14.03
N ARG A 58 -2.40 16.25 -12.81
CA ARG A 58 -1.89 17.45 -12.15
C ARG A 58 -1.05 17.07 -10.94
N SER A 59 0.20 17.51 -10.94
CA SER A 59 1.13 17.40 -9.82
C SER A 59 1.32 18.75 -9.14
N ARG A 60 1.71 18.72 -7.86
CA ARG A 60 1.98 19.91 -7.04
C ARG A 60 3.44 19.92 -6.60
N ASP A 61 4.09 21.06 -6.75
CA ASP A 61 5.37 21.36 -6.13
C ASP A 61 5.09 22.27 -4.94
N MET A 62 5.22 21.72 -3.73
CA MET A 62 4.92 22.42 -2.50
C MET A 62 6.04 23.38 -2.08
N GLU A 63 7.26 23.13 -2.52
CA GLU A 63 8.42 23.98 -2.21
C GLU A 63 8.39 25.26 -3.05
N GLU A 64 8.04 25.13 -4.34
CA GLU A 64 7.92 26.27 -5.25
C GLU A 64 6.53 26.93 -5.27
N ASP A 65 5.54 26.39 -4.54
CA ASP A 65 4.12 26.78 -4.59
C ASP A 65 3.57 26.81 -6.03
N LYS A 66 3.84 25.74 -6.78
CA LYS A 66 3.44 25.58 -8.18
C LYS A 66 2.64 24.31 -8.39
N SER A 67 1.92 24.28 -9.50
CA SER A 67 1.31 23.04 -9.98
C SER A 67 1.52 22.89 -11.47
N ASN A 68 1.83 21.68 -11.91
CA ASN A 68 2.01 21.33 -13.31
C ASN A 68 0.86 20.43 -13.76
N SER A 69 0.32 20.65 -14.95
CA SER A 69 -0.72 19.79 -15.53
C SER A 69 -0.27 19.27 -16.88
N GLN A 70 -0.34 17.96 -17.06
CA GLN A 70 0.10 17.28 -18.27
C GLN A 70 -1.01 16.38 -18.79
N ILE A 71 -1.11 16.28 -20.12
CA ILE A 71 -2.02 15.35 -20.77
C ILE A 71 -1.25 14.07 -21.05
N PHE A 72 -1.80 12.95 -20.59
CA PHE A 72 -1.32 11.61 -20.86
C PHE A 72 -2.31 10.88 -21.75
N MET A 73 -1.81 9.85 -22.45
CA MET A 73 -2.64 8.98 -23.29
C MET A 73 -2.21 7.54 -23.08
N VAL A 74 -3.18 6.65 -22.90
CA VAL A 74 -2.97 5.22 -22.67
C VAL A 74 -3.91 4.41 -23.55
N ALA A 75 -3.50 3.21 -23.94
CA ALA A 75 -4.38 2.27 -24.63
C ALA A 75 -5.56 1.90 -23.72
N SER A 76 -6.78 1.94 -24.24
CA SER A 76 -7.99 1.64 -23.47
C SER A 76 -8.02 0.21 -22.92
N ALA A 77 -7.33 -0.72 -23.58
CA ALA A 77 -7.25 -2.11 -23.18
C ALA A 77 -6.38 -2.36 -21.92
N GLY A 78 -5.53 -1.40 -21.54
CA GLY A 78 -4.49 -1.60 -20.53
C GLY A 78 -3.40 -2.56 -21.02
N SER A 79 -2.16 -2.08 -21.12
CA SER A 79 -1.01 -2.87 -21.57
C SER A 79 0.23 -2.47 -20.82
#